data_AF-A0A7V9LFR8-F1
#
_entry.id   AF-A0A7V9LFR8-F1
#
_cell.length_a   1.000
_cell.length_b   1.000
_cell.length_c   1.000
_cell.angle_alpha   90.00
_cell.angle_beta   90.00
_cell.angle_gamma   90.00
#
_symmetry.space_group_name_H-M   'P 1'
#
loop_
_entity.id
_entity.type
_entity.pdbx_description
1 polymer ?
#
loop_
_entity_poly.entity_id
_entity_poly.type
_entity_poly.pdbx_seq_one_letter_code
_entity_poly.pdbx_strand_id
1 'polypeptide(L)'
;MGNWTAVPRGWLNSAGEIFGFGGRVMGLVYTGRVFQFFGEALRQTGILILGSAIVIWGLVFFLGLTCGIEGAYLLRAQGAPAYAGVFAAWCDLRELMPYAFGYMLSAKVGTGIV
;
A
#
# COMPACT_ATOMS: atom_id res chain seq x y z
N MET A 1 -32.07 17.27 22.86
CA MET A 1 -32.19 15.84 22.47
C MET A 1 -32.02 15.74 20.96
N GLY A 2 -30.96 15.22 20.36
CA GLY A 2 -29.63 14.84 20.80
C GLY A 2 -28.80 14.75 19.51
N ASN A 3 -27.73 15.53 19.40
CA ASN A 3 -26.85 15.66 18.22
C ASN A 3 -26.05 14.36 17.89
N TRP A 4 -26.46 13.23 18.46
CA TRP A 4 -25.78 11.95 18.39
C TRP A 4 -25.94 11.26 17.03
N THR A 5 -27.01 11.56 16.28
CA THR A 5 -27.25 11.00 14.95
C THR A 5 -26.67 11.83 13.81
N ALA A 6 -26.18 13.05 14.08
CA ALA A 6 -25.62 13.92 13.06
C ALA A 6 -24.28 13.39 12.52
N VAL A 7 -23.41 12.90 13.41
CA VAL A 7 -22.10 12.33 13.03
C VAL A 7 -22.26 11.02 12.23
N PRO A 8 -23.04 10.02 12.69
CA PRO A 8 -23.27 8.80 11.91
C PRO A 8 -23.95 9.05 10.55
N ARG A 9 -24.91 10.00 10.50
CA ARG A 9 -25.57 10.38 9.24
C ARG A 9 -24.58 11.05 8.27
N GLY A 10 -23.68 11.88 8.78
CA GLY A 10 -22.58 12.45 7.99
C GLY A 10 -21.70 11.37 7.38
N TRP A 11 -21.26 10.39 8.18
CA TRP A 11 -20.45 9.26 7.69
C TRP A 11 -21.16 8.43 6.62
N LEU A 12 -22.46 8.14 6.80
CA LEU A 12 -23.25 7.41 5.82
C LEU A 12 -23.41 8.19 4.50
N ASN A 13 -23.60 9.50 4.57
CA ASN A 13 -23.67 10.34 3.38
C ASN A 13 -22.33 10.35 2.63
N SER A 14 -21.20 10.57 3.32
CA SER A 14 -19.87 10.54 2.69
C SER A 14 -19.55 9.17 2.11
N ALA A 15 -19.90 8.08 2.80
CA ALA A 15 -19.76 6.73 2.26
C ALA A 15 -20.57 6.56 0.97
N GLY A 16 -21.84 7.00 0.96
CA GLY A 16 -22.71 6.97 -0.21
C GLY A 16 -22.15 7.76 -1.40
N GLU A 17 -21.56 8.93 -1.16
CA GLU A 17 -20.88 9.73 -2.19
C GLU A 17 -19.66 9.01 -2.76
N ILE A 18 -18.83 8.40 -1.91
CA ILE A 18 -17.66 7.61 -2.32
C ILE A 18 -18.10 6.40 -3.16
N PHE A 19 -19.11 5.65 -2.72
CA PHE A 19 -19.65 4.51 -3.47
C PHE A 19 -20.29 4.93 -4.79
N GLY A 20 -21.04 6.03 -4.81
CA GLY A 20 -21.66 6.57 -6.02
C GLY A 20 -20.64 7.08 -7.04
N PHE A 21 -19.55 7.69 -6.58
CA PHE A 21 -18.40 8.04 -7.41
C PHE A 21 -17.72 6.78 -7.96
N GLY A 22 -17.37 5.83 -7.08
CA GLY A 22 -16.71 4.58 -7.46
C GLY A 22 -17.52 3.77 -8.48
N GLY A 23 -18.82 3.64 -8.29
CA GLY A 23 -19.71 2.94 -9.22
C GLY A 23 -19.73 3.58 -10.62
N ARG A 24 -19.73 4.92 -10.71
CA ARG A 24 -19.63 5.63 -12.00
C ARG A 24 -18.29 5.37 -12.69
N VAL A 25 -17.18 5.45 -11.95
CA VAL A 25 -15.84 5.17 -12.48
C VAL A 25 -15.74 3.74 -12.98
N MET A 26 -16.21 2.76 -12.20
CA MET A 26 -16.23 1.34 -12.61
C MET A 26 -17.07 1.14 -13.88
N GLY A 27 -18.22 1.80 -14.00
CA GLY A 27 -19.01 1.78 -15.23
C GLY A 27 -18.25 2.31 -16.46
N LEU A 28 -17.45 3.36 -16.31
CA LEU A 28 -16.59 3.89 -17.37
C LEU A 28 -15.47 2.90 -17.76
N VAL A 29 -14.89 2.20 -16.77
CA VAL A 29 -13.87 1.16 -17.00
C VAL A 29 -14.46 -0.02 -17.76
N TYR A 30 -15.59 -0.58 -17.31
CA TYR A 30 -16.22 -1.74 -17.95
C TYR A 30 -16.77 -1.45 -19.35
N THR A 31 -17.13 -0.20 -19.64
CA THR A 31 -17.57 0.22 -20.98
C THR A 31 -16.41 0.53 -21.93
N GLY A 32 -15.15 0.40 -21.49
CA GLY A 32 -13.96 0.67 -22.29
C GLY A 32 -13.75 2.16 -22.62
N ARG A 33 -14.60 3.06 -22.11
CA ARG A 33 -14.48 4.50 -22.36
C ARG A 33 -13.18 5.08 -21.81
N VAL A 34 -12.58 4.45 -20.80
CA VAL A 34 -11.30 4.90 -20.20
C VAL A 34 -10.13 4.80 -21.18
N PHE A 35 -10.19 3.96 -22.23
CA PHE A 35 -9.10 3.85 -23.20
C PHE A 35 -8.84 5.15 -23.99
N GLN A 36 -9.81 6.06 -24.07
CA GLN A 36 -9.59 7.39 -24.66
C GLN A 36 -8.57 8.22 -23.85
N PHE A 37 -8.36 7.89 -22.57
CA PHE A 37 -7.42 8.55 -21.66
C PHE A 37 -6.19 7.69 -21.34
N PHE A 38 -5.89 6.67 -22.15
CA PHE A 38 -4.80 5.73 -21.88
C PHE A 38 -3.44 6.43 -21.68
N GLY A 39 -3.11 7.43 -22.51
CA GLY A 39 -1.86 8.18 -22.39
C GLY A 39 -1.76 8.99 -21.09
N GLU A 40 -2.88 9.55 -20.63
CA GLU A 40 -2.94 10.28 -19.36
C GLU A 40 -2.83 9.34 -18.16
N ALA A 41 -3.49 8.19 -18.21
CA ALA A 41 -3.35 7.14 -17.20
C ALA A 41 -1.89 6.66 -17.08
N LEU A 42 -1.19 6.49 -18.21
CA LEU A 42 0.23 6.13 -18.22
C LEU A 42 1.10 7.25 -17.64
N ARG A 43 0.81 8.51 -17.96
CA ARG A 43 1.51 9.68 -17.40
C ARG A 43 1.36 9.75 -15.88
N GLN A 44 0.14 9.64 -15.37
CA GLN A 44 -0.12 9.66 -13.93
C GLN A 44 0.51 8.47 -13.21
N THR A 45 0.43 7.28 -13.81
CA THR A 45 1.09 6.07 -13.27
C THR A 45 2.60 6.25 -13.22
N GLY A 46 3.20 6.83 -14.26
CA GLY A 46 4.63 7.14 -14.31
C GLY A 46 5.05 8.11 -13.20
N ILE A 47 4.29 9.18 -12.97
CA ILE A 47 4.55 10.15 -11.88
C ILE A 47 4.46 9.45 -10.52
N LEU A 48 3.45 8.62 -10.31
CA LEU A 48 3.26 7.88 -9.05
C LEU A 48 4.40 6.90 -8.78
N ILE A 49 4.82 6.12 -9.78
CA ILE A 49 5.92 5.15 -9.65
C ILE A 49 7.24 5.87 -9.42
N LEU A 50 7.61 6.81 -10.30
CA LEU A 50 8.89 7.52 -10.21
C LEU A 50 8.98 8.38 -8.95
N GLY A 51 7.88 9.02 -8.57
CA GLY A 51 7.79 9.79 -7.34
C GLY A 51 7.97 8.93 -6.08
N SER A 52 7.57 7.66 -6.11
CA SER A 52 7.55 6.77 -4.94
C SER A 52 8.72 5.78 -4.88
N ALA A 53 9.41 5.52 -6.00
CA ALA A 53 10.43 4.48 -6.13
C ALA A 53 11.54 4.60 -5.07
N ILE A 54 12.08 5.80 -4.84
CA ILE A 54 13.17 6.00 -3.87
C ILE A 54 12.77 5.67 -2.43
N VAL A 55 11.50 5.90 -2.09
CA VAL A 55 10.97 5.59 -0.75
C VAL A 55 10.76 4.09 -0.61
N ILE A 56 10.22 3.44 -1.64
CA ILE A 56 10.01 1.98 -1.65
C ILE A 56 11.36 1.26 -1.57
N TRP A 57 12.36 1.69 -2.34
CA TRP A 57 13.70 1.09 -2.31
C TRP A 57 14.38 1.29 -0.96
N GLY A 58 14.31 2.50 -0.40
CA GLY A 58 14.83 2.76 0.95
C GLY A 58 14.15 1.88 1.99
N LEU A 59 12.83 1.76 1.94
CA LEU A 59 12.07 0.90 2.83
C LEU A 59 12.53 -0.56 2.75
N VAL A 60 12.55 -1.14 1.54
CA VAL A 60 12.96 -2.53 1.32
C VAL A 60 14.37 -2.77 1.85
N PHE A 61 15.28 -1.83 1.62
CA PHE A 61 16.65 -1.93 2.10
C PHE A 61 16.74 -1.98 3.63
N PHE A 62 16.08 -1.04 4.33
CA PHE A 62 16.14 -1.00 5.80
C PHE A 62 15.44 -2.21 6.44
N LEU A 63 14.28 -2.60 5.93
CA LEU A 63 13.53 -3.75 6.46
C LEU A 63 14.27 -5.06 6.21
N GLY A 64 14.83 -5.24 5.02
CA GLY A 64 15.66 -6.41 4.69
C GLY A 64 16.87 -6.54 5.62
N LEU A 65 17.53 -5.42 5.96
CA LEU A 65 18.62 -5.43 6.93
C LEU A 65 18.15 -5.86 8.32
N THR A 66 17.01 -5.35 8.81
CA THR A 66 16.48 -5.72 10.13
C THR A 66 16.12 -7.21 10.22
N CYS A 67 15.29 -7.72 9.31
CA CYS A 67 14.91 -9.14 9.29
C CYS A 67 16.12 -10.07 9.12
N GLY A 68 17.10 -9.68 8.29
CA GLY A 68 18.30 -10.47 8.04
C GLY A 68 19.22 -10.56 9.27
N ILE A 69 19.40 -9.44 9.98
CA ILE A 69 20.21 -9.37 11.20
C ILE A 69 19.54 -10.16 12.32
N GLU A 70 18.26 -9.94 12.56
CA GLU A 70 17.50 -10.66 13.59
C GLU A 70 17.50 -12.17 13.33
N GLY A 71 17.24 -12.59 12.10
CA GLY A 71 17.26 -13.99 11.70
C GLY A 71 18.63 -14.64 11.90
N ALA A 72 19.71 -13.94 11.53
CA ALA A 72 21.06 -14.45 11.70
C ALA A 72 21.44 -14.62 13.18
N TYR A 73 21.16 -13.64 14.04
CA TYR A 73 21.50 -13.72 15.46
C TYR A 73 20.63 -14.72 16.22
N LEU A 74 19.32 -14.75 15.95
CA LEU A 74 18.37 -15.63 16.63
C LEU A 74 18.63 -17.10 16.30
N LEU A 75 18.85 -17.45 15.02
CA LEU A 75 19.12 -18.83 14.63
C LEU A 75 20.52 -19.31 15.00
N ARG A 76 21.50 -18.40 15.09
CA ARG A 76 22.81 -18.74 15.65
C ARG A 76 22.70 -19.08 17.14
N ALA A 77 21.91 -18.33 17.91
CA ALA A 77 21.68 -18.62 19.33
C ALA A 77 20.95 -19.97 19.55
N GLN A 78 20.13 -20.40 18.60
CA GLN A 78 19.39 -21.67 18.65
C GLN A 78 20.15 -22.85 18.03
N GLY A 79 21.40 -22.65 17.57
CA GLY A 79 22.22 -23.70 16.97
C GLY A 79 21.80 -24.13 15.56
N ALA A 80 20.95 -23.35 14.90
CA ALA A 80 20.36 -23.68 13.60
C ALA A 80 20.63 -22.61 12.52
N PRO A 81 21.89 -22.17 12.31
CA PRO A 81 22.22 -21.04 11.43
C PRO A 81 21.86 -21.29 9.95
N ALA A 82 21.72 -22.55 9.53
CA ALA A 82 21.33 -22.93 8.18
C ALA A 82 19.93 -22.43 7.79
N TYR A 83 19.04 -22.19 8.76
CA TYR A 83 17.67 -21.73 8.49
C TYR A 83 17.55 -20.19 8.37
N ALA A 84 18.65 -19.43 8.50
CA ALA A 84 18.63 -17.97 8.52
C ALA A 84 18.01 -17.37 7.25
N GLY A 85 18.25 -17.99 6.10
CA GLY A 85 17.65 -17.56 4.83
C GLY A 85 16.13 -17.75 4.77
N VAL A 86 15.60 -18.83 5.37
CA VAL A 86 14.15 -19.09 5.41
C VAL A 86 13.46 -18.07 6.31
N PHE A 87 14.06 -17.77 7.46
CA PHE A 87 13.54 -16.75 8.37
C PHE A 87 13.50 -15.37 7.71
N ALA A 88 14.60 -14.95 7.07
CA ALA A 88 14.68 -13.65 6.40
C ALA A 88 13.65 -13.55 5.26
N ALA A 89 13.51 -14.60 4.45
CA ALA A 89 12.52 -14.63 3.36
C ALA A 89 11.07 -14.58 3.88
N TRP A 90 10.78 -15.25 4.99
CA TRP A 90 9.44 -15.26 5.58
C TRP A 90 9.07 -13.90 6.18
N CYS A 91 9.99 -13.33 6.98
CA CYS A 91 9.83 -12.01 7.60
C CYS A 91 9.57 -10.93 6.53
N ASP A 92 10.35 -10.95 5.45
CA ASP A 92 10.24 -9.95 4.40
C ASP A 92 9.00 -10.16 3.53
N LEU A 93 8.88 -11.31 2.84
CA LEU A 93 7.86 -11.51 1.80
C LEU A 93 6.42 -11.62 2.32
N ARG A 94 6.23 -12.23 3.50
CA ARG A 94 4.89 -12.54 4.00
C ARG A 94 4.38 -11.48 4.95
N GLU A 95 5.23 -11.05 5.87
CA GLU A 95 4.81 -10.19 6.97
C GLU A 95 5.11 -8.73 6.61
N LEU A 96 6.39 -8.37 6.50
CA LEU A 96 6.79 -6.98 6.62
C LEU A 96 6.57 -6.17 5.33
N MET A 97 6.93 -6.72 4.16
CA MET A 97 6.80 -5.99 2.89
C MET A 97 5.35 -5.63 2.55
N PRO A 98 4.38 -6.57 2.57
CA PRO A 98 3.00 -6.25 2.20
C PRO A 98 2.40 -5.15 3.09
N TYR A 99 2.65 -5.19 4.41
CA TYR A 99 2.14 -4.19 5.33
C TYR A 99 2.84 -2.84 5.16
N ALA A 100 4.18 -2.82 5.10
CA ALA A 100 4.93 -1.59 4.98
C ALA A 100 4.67 -0.88 3.63
N PHE A 101 4.55 -1.64 2.54
CA PHE A 101 4.14 -1.12 1.25
C PHE A 101 2.75 -0.48 1.31
N GLY A 102 1.76 -1.16 1.91
CA GLY A 102 0.41 -0.63 2.05
C GLY A 102 0.36 0.70 2.81
N TYR A 103 1.05 0.78 3.96
CA TYR A 103 1.13 2.02 4.72
C TYR A 103 1.83 3.14 3.96
N MET A 104 2.96 2.86 3.29
CA MET A 104 3.68 3.87 2.53
C MET A 104 2.93 4.36 1.29
N LEU A 105 2.23 3.45 0.60
CA LEU A 105 1.35 3.81 -0.50
C LEU A 105 0.25 4.75 0.00
N SER A 106 -0.43 4.43 1.11
CA SER A 106 -1.45 5.32 1.68
C SER A 106 -0.88 6.68 2.11
N ALA A 107 0.30 6.70 2.71
CA ALA A 107 0.91 7.92 3.24
C ALA A 107 1.42 8.84 2.12
N LYS A 108 2.11 8.28 1.11
CA LYS A 108 2.73 9.08 0.05
C LYS A 108 1.80 9.31 -1.13
N VAL A 109 1.23 8.22 -1.66
CA VAL A 109 0.35 8.32 -2.83
C VAL A 109 -1.02 8.85 -2.39
N GLY A 110 -1.58 8.34 -1.29
CA GLY A 110 -2.90 8.76 -0.81
C GLY A 110 -3.00 10.24 -0.45
N THR A 111 -1.93 10.85 0.08
CA THR A 111 -1.92 12.30 0.40
C THR A 111 -1.46 13.18 -0.76
N GLY A 112 -0.78 12.60 -1.75
CA GLY A 112 -0.24 13.30 -2.93
C GLY A 112 -1.11 13.23 -4.17
N ILE A 113 -2.23 12.51 -4.14
CA ILE A 113 -3.24 12.52 -5.22
C ILE A 113 -3.94 13.89 -5.19
N VAL A 114 -3.62 14.72 -6.18
CA VAL A 114 -4.29 15.99 -6.50
C VAL A 114 -4.69 16.01 -7.97
#